data_AF-A0A2R6EG71-F1
#
_entry.id   AF-A0A2R6EG71-F1
#
_cell.length_a   1.000
_cell.length_b   1.000
_cell.length_c   1.000
_cell.angle_alpha   90.00
_cell.angle_beta   90.00
_cell.angle_gamma   90.00
#
_symmetry.space_group_name_H-M   'P 1'
#
loop_
_entity.id
_entity.type
_entity.pdbx_description
1 polymer ?
#
loop_
_entity_poly.entity_id
_entity_poly.type
_entity_poly.pdbx_seq_one_letter_code
_entity_poly.pdbx_strand_id
1 'polypeptide(L)'
;MTTADDPADESGVAEDRDDVDPEQLQRELAEIKGAMGLADQYPGRARLWLFAGLLIGAAALLAQATFFFSDALSGTAYTLIWNGFVVVAVVASWWMASRLPQATAPESAPSWRALFGSLVVFLSAAAGAVGRVAGQVGALDRGIAYFALSIATIGLALLLVGAVLVAYRVRRRDRLVFYAGGLWVLVYASVLPYFQILRWVGVGLFGVLFALYAVAAYVYLT
;
A
#
# COMPACT_ATOMS: atom_id res chain seq x y z
N MET A 1 -32.67 -79.79 -26.30
CA MET A 1 -31.86 -79.60 -25.08
C MET A 1 -30.40 -79.59 -25.54
N THR A 2 -29.84 -78.42 -25.89
CA THR A 2 -29.02 -77.55 -25.00
C THR A 2 -27.60 -78.14 -24.90
N THR A 3 -26.47 -77.54 -25.32
CA THR A 3 -26.10 -76.18 -25.75
C THR A 3 -24.72 -76.26 -26.43
N ALA A 4 -24.44 -75.32 -27.32
CA ALA A 4 -23.12 -75.05 -27.88
C ALA A 4 -22.16 -74.51 -26.81
N ASP A 5 -20.89 -74.90 -26.91
CA ASP A 5 -19.76 -74.37 -26.16
C ASP A 5 -19.25 -73.13 -26.93
N ASP A 6 -19.56 -71.94 -26.41
CA ASP A 6 -19.14 -70.63 -26.94
C ASP A 6 -17.90 -70.19 -26.14
N PRO A 7 -16.82 -69.70 -26.79
CA PRO A 7 -15.56 -69.44 -26.12
C PRO A 7 -15.67 -68.23 -25.19
N ALA A 8 -15.02 -68.37 -24.03
CA ALA A 8 -14.93 -67.34 -23.01
C ALA A 8 -14.47 -66.00 -23.62
N ASP A 9 -15.40 -65.06 -23.52
CA ASP A 9 -15.28 -63.62 -23.68
C ASP A 9 -13.99 -63.08 -23.03
N GLU A 10 -13.00 -62.78 -23.87
CA GLU A 10 -11.96 -61.80 -23.58
C GLU A 10 -12.63 -60.42 -23.48
N SER A 11 -13.38 -60.21 -22.40
CA SER A 11 -13.85 -58.89 -22.00
C SER A 11 -12.61 -58.12 -21.54
N GLY A 12 -12.01 -57.45 -22.52
CA GLY A 12 -11.02 -56.41 -22.29
C GLY A 12 -11.55 -55.48 -21.23
N VAL A 13 -10.85 -55.42 -20.10
CA VAL A 13 -10.84 -54.25 -19.24
C VAL A 13 -10.20 -53.15 -20.08
N ALA A 14 -10.99 -52.56 -20.97
CA ALA A 14 -10.77 -51.21 -21.39
C ALA A 14 -10.91 -50.40 -20.10
N GLU A 15 -9.78 -50.14 -19.44
CA GLU A 15 -9.68 -49.05 -18.49
C GLU A 15 -10.31 -47.86 -19.18
N ASP A 16 -11.48 -47.48 -18.66
CA ASP A 16 -12.11 -46.21 -18.92
C ASP A 16 -11.05 -45.18 -18.53
N ARG A 17 -10.28 -44.72 -19.52
CA ARG A 17 -9.52 -43.48 -19.43
C ARG A 17 -10.59 -42.41 -19.49
N ASP A 18 -11.29 -42.32 -18.36
CA ASP A 18 -12.35 -41.39 -18.05
C ASP A 18 -11.99 -40.06 -18.69
N ASP A 19 -12.94 -39.56 -19.47
CA ASP A 19 -12.92 -38.29 -20.17
C ASP A 19 -12.51 -37.18 -19.18
N VAL A 20 -11.20 -36.93 -19.14
CA VAL A 20 -10.58 -36.00 -18.21
C VAL A 20 -11.03 -34.59 -18.62
N ASP A 21 -12.06 -34.05 -17.95
CA ASP A 21 -12.58 -32.70 -18.24
C ASP A 21 -11.47 -31.66 -18.00
N PRO A 22 -10.92 -31.05 -19.07
CA PRO A 22 -9.83 -30.10 -18.95
C PRO A 22 -10.26 -28.81 -18.23
N GLU A 23 -11.55 -28.46 -18.25
CA GLU A 23 -12.05 -27.28 -17.54
C GLU A 23 -12.13 -27.50 -16.03
N GLN A 24 -12.54 -28.69 -15.60
CA GLN A 24 -12.61 -29.05 -14.19
C GLN A 24 -11.20 -29.11 -13.57
N LEU A 25 -10.24 -29.72 -14.28
CA LEU A 25 -8.83 -29.72 -13.87
C LEU A 25 -8.22 -28.33 -13.84
N GLN A 26 -8.57 -27.44 -14.77
CA GLN A 26 -8.10 -26.05 -14.71
C GLN A 26 -8.66 -25.32 -13.49
N ARG A 27 -9.91 -25.57 -13.10
CA ARG A 27 -10.52 -25.02 -11.88
C ARG A 27 -9.84 -25.57 -10.63
N GLU A 28 -9.66 -26.88 -10.53
CA GLU A 28 -8.98 -27.52 -9.40
C GLU A 28 -7.51 -27.12 -9.31
N LEU A 29 -6.79 -27.02 -10.43
CA LEU A 29 -5.42 -26.50 -10.44
C LEU A 29 -5.36 -25.02 -10.09
N ALA A 30 -6.35 -24.21 -10.46
CA ALA A 30 -6.43 -22.81 -10.04
C ALA A 30 -6.72 -22.71 -8.55
N GLU A 31 -7.55 -23.58 -8.00
CA GLU A 31 -7.85 -23.68 -6.57
C GLU A 31 -6.63 -24.14 -5.78
N ILE A 32 -5.92 -25.18 -6.23
CA ILE A 32 -4.69 -25.70 -5.64
C ILE A 32 -3.55 -24.69 -5.76
N LYS A 33 -3.38 -24.04 -6.91
CA LYS A 33 -2.40 -22.94 -7.09
C LYS A 33 -2.77 -21.73 -6.24
N GLY A 34 -4.05 -21.46 -6.04
CA GLY A 34 -4.57 -20.45 -5.10
C GLY A 34 -4.28 -20.82 -3.65
N ALA A 35 -4.48 -22.08 -3.28
CA ALA A 35 -4.25 -22.62 -1.93
C ALA A 35 -2.74 -22.69 -1.59
N MET A 36 -1.89 -23.02 -2.56
CA MET A 36 -0.42 -23.02 -2.43
C MET A 36 0.22 -21.63 -2.61
N GLY A 37 -0.54 -20.60 -3.01
CA GLY A 37 0.00 -19.26 -3.28
C GLY A 37 0.94 -19.19 -4.51
N LEU A 38 0.84 -20.19 -5.39
CA LEU A 38 1.63 -20.35 -6.62
C LEU A 38 0.97 -19.68 -7.84
N ALA A 39 -0.32 -19.34 -7.79
CA ALA A 39 -0.90 -18.47 -8.80
C ALA A 39 -0.25 -17.08 -8.67
N ASP A 40 0.59 -16.69 -9.63
CA ASP A 40 1.07 -15.32 -9.78
C ASP A 40 -0.12 -14.40 -10.10
N GLN A 41 -0.89 -14.04 -9.08
CA GLN A 41 -1.98 -13.06 -9.18
C GLN A 41 -1.46 -11.61 -9.32
N TYR A 42 -0.17 -11.40 -9.62
CA TYR A 42 0.52 -10.13 -9.37
C TYR A 42 1.34 -9.49 -10.51
N PRO A 43 1.06 -9.68 -11.82
CA PRO A 43 1.73 -8.89 -12.84
C PRO A 43 1.32 -7.41 -12.76
N GLY A 44 2.28 -6.50 -12.52
CA GLY A 44 2.10 -5.04 -12.60
C GLY A 44 2.08 -4.26 -11.29
N ARG A 45 2.10 -4.94 -10.12
CA ARG A 45 2.03 -4.27 -8.80
C ARG A 45 3.31 -3.51 -8.43
N ALA A 46 4.47 -4.00 -8.87
CA ALA A 46 5.74 -3.31 -8.66
C ALA A 46 5.73 -1.90 -9.29
N ARG A 47 5.08 -1.72 -10.46
CA ARG A 47 4.98 -0.42 -11.13
C ARG A 47 4.22 0.62 -10.31
N LEU A 48 3.29 0.19 -9.45
CA LEU A 48 2.57 1.10 -8.57
C LEU A 48 3.50 1.78 -7.56
N TRP A 49 4.61 1.14 -7.16
CA TRP A 49 5.62 1.79 -6.34
C TRP A 49 6.29 2.95 -7.07
N LEU A 50 6.60 2.82 -8.36
CA LEU A 50 7.15 3.92 -9.16
C LEU A 50 6.17 5.10 -9.22
N PHE A 51 4.89 4.83 -9.45
CA PHE A 51 3.86 5.88 -9.44
C PHE A 51 3.70 6.54 -8.06
N ALA A 52 3.70 5.75 -6.99
CA ALA A 52 3.63 6.27 -5.62
C ALA A 52 4.87 7.11 -5.28
N GLY A 53 6.06 6.64 -5.64
CA GLY A 53 7.32 7.35 -5.47
C GLY A 53 7.35 8.67 -6.22
N LEU A 54 6.91 8.68 -7.48
CA LEU A 54 6.80 9.90 -8.28
C LEU A 54 5.81 10.89 -7.67
N LEU A 55 4.62 10.42 -7.30
CA LEU A 55 3.54 11.27 -6.77
C LEU A 55 3.92 11.84 -5.40
N ILE A 56 4.43 11.02 -4.49
CA ILE A 56 4.87 11.45 -3.15
C ILE A 56 6.11 12.34 -3.25
N GLY A 57 7.07 11.99 -4.11
CA GLY A 57 8.26 12.80 -4.37
C GLY A 57 7.91 14.19 -4.92
N ALA A 58 7.05 14.26 -5.94
CA ALA A 58 6.56 15.51 -6.50
C ALA A 58 5.79 16.34 -5.46
N ALA A 59 4.90 15.69 -4.70
CA ALA A 59 4.15 16.36 -3.64
C ALA A 59 5.08 16.93 -2.56
N ALA A 60 6.10 16.18 -2.14
CA ALA A 60 7.09 16.62 -1.16
C ALA A 60 7.94 17.79 -1.69
N LEU A 61 8.35 17.78 -2.96
CA LEU A 61 9.07 18.91 -3.56
C LEU A 61 8.18 20.16 -3.65
N LEU A 62 6.91 20.00 -4.03
CA LEU A 62 5.96 21.11 -4.04
C LEU A 62 5.70 21.63 -2.62
N ALA A 63 5.61 20.76 -1.62
CA ALA A 63 5.48 21.15 -0.21
C ALA A 63 6.74 21.85 0.31
N GLN A 64 7.93 21.41 -0.11
CA GLN A 64 9.18 22.10 0.20
C GLN A 64 9.21 23.51 -0.43
N ALA A 65 8.67 23.67 -1.65
CA ALA A 65 8.57 24.97 -2.29
C ALA A 65 7.65 25.94 -1.53
N THR A 66 6.54 25.46 -0.96
CA THR A 66 5.64 26.34 -0.18
C THR A 66 6.28 26.86 1.11
N PHE A 67 7.26 26.14 1.68
CA PHE A 67 8.08 26.66 2.78
C PHE A 67 9.01 27.79 2.33
N PHE A 68 9.56 27.73 1.12
CA PHE A 68 10.41 28.80 0.59
C PHE A 68 9.62 30.05 0.20
N PHE A 69 8.37 29.89 -0.23
CA PHE A 69 7.49 30.98 -0.63
C PHE A 69 6.46 31.37 0.45
N SER A 70 6.68 30.98 1.71
CA SER A 70 5.72 31.20 2.79
C SER A 70 5.39 32.68 2.99
N ASP A 71 6.37 33.57 2.81
CA ASP A 71 6.21 35.01 3.01
C ASP A 71 5.37 35.67 1.90
N ALA A 72 5.24 35.01 0.74
CA ALA A 72 4.42 35.46 -0.37
C ALA A 72 3.00 34.86 -0.35
N LEU A 73 2.74 33.86 0.50
CA LEU A 73 1.47 33.13 0.56
C LEU A 73 0.60 33.65 1.70
N SER A 74 -0.65 33.98 1.40
CA SER A 74 -1.62 34.27 2.46
C SER A 74 -1.87 33.01 3.31
N GLY A 75 -2.22 33.19 4.59
CA GLY A 75 -2.49 32.07 5.49
C GLY A 75 -3.58 31.12 4.96
N THR A 76 -4.57 31.65 4.23
CA THR A 76 -5.60 30.87 3.55
C THR A 76 -5.02 30.02 2.42
N ALA A 77 -4.16 30.59 1.57
CA ALA A 77 -3.50 29.86 0.48
C ALA A 77 -2.62 28.74 1.03
N TYR A 78 -1.83 29.03 2.06
CA TYR A 78 -1.00 28.04 2.75
C TYR A 78 -1.84 26.87 3.30
N THR A 79 -2.96 27.18 3.96
CA THR A 79 -3.87 26.17 4.53
C THR A 79 -4.51 25.31 3.44
N LEU A 80 -4.96 25.92 2.34
CA LEU A 80 -5.57 25.19 1.22
C LEU A 80 -4.57 24.24 0.55
N ILE A 81 -3.33 24.69 0.32
CA ILE A 81 -2.29 23.87 -0.29
C ILE A 81 -1.97 22.65 0.60
N TRP A 82 -1.86 22.86 1.91
CA TRP A 82 -1.62 21.76 2.86
C TRP A 82 -2.76 20.75 2.92
N ASN A 83 -4.01 21.22 2.95
CA ASN A 83 -5.16 20.32 2.85
C ASN A 83 -5.17 19.57 1.52
N GLY A 84 -4.80 20.23 0.42
CA GLY A 84 -4.60 19.61 -0.89
C GLY A 84 -3.60 18.45 -0.84
N PHE A 85 -2.44 18.63 -0.19
CA PHE A 85 -1.46 17.56 -0.04
C PHE A 85 -1.97 16.38 0.78
N VAL A 86 -2.67 16.64 1.89
CA VAL A 86 -3.26 15.58 2.71
C VAL A 86 -4.29 14.80 1.88
N VAL A 87 -5.15 15.49 1.15
CA VAL A 87 -6.14 14.86 0.26
C VAL A 87 -5.45 14.03 -0.81
N VAL A 88 -4.42 14.55 -1.47
CA VAL A 88 -3.66 13.81 -2.49
C VAL A 88 -2.99 12.57 -1.91
N ALA A 89 -2.37 12.67 -0.73
CA ALA A 89 -1.72 11.54 -0.06
C ALA A 89 -2.75 10.45 0.32
N VAL A 90 -3.91 10.85 0.85
CA VAL A 90 -5.00 9.94 1.20
C VAL A 90 -5.60 9.30 -0.05
N VAL A 91 -5.87 10.07 -1.10
CA VAL A 91 -6.42 9.55 -2.37
C VAL A 91 -5.42 8.62 -3.04
N ALA A 92 -4.14 8.96 -3.07
CA ALA A 92 -3.11 8.10 -3.62
C ALA A 92 -3.00 6.79 -2.82
N SER A 93 -3.06 6.86 -1.49
CA SER A 93 -3.05 5.67 -0.62
C SER A 93 -4.29 4.80 -0.81
N TRP A 94 -5.46 5.43 -0.93
CA TRP A 94 -6.72 4.74 -1.19
C TRP A 94 -6.75 4.13 -2.59
N TRP A 95 -6.26 4.84 -3.61
CA TRP A 95 -6.14 4.35 -4.98
C TRP A 95 -5.19 3.16 -5.06
N MET A 96 -4.05 3.24 -4.38
CA MET A 96 -3.11 2.12 -4.25
C MET A 96 -3.78 0.89 -3.63
N ALA A 97 -4.56 1.09 -2.56
CA ALA A 97 -5.24 0.02 -1.85
C ALA A 97 -6.48 -0.54 -2.59
N SER A 98 -7.20 0.29 -3.34
CA SER A 98 -8.37 -0.15 -4.10
C SER A 98 -8.00 -0.97 -5.34
N ARG A 99 -6.74 -0.88 -5.79
CA ARG A 99 -6.15 -1.76 -6.81
C ARG A 99 -5.71 -3.11 -6.28
N LEU A 100 -5.90 -3.40 -4.98
CA LEU A 100 -5.71 -4.75 -4.43
C LEU A 100 -6.95 -5.60 -4.81
N PRO A 101 -6.79 -6.87 -5.26
CA PRO A 101 -7.91 -7.69 -5.68
C PRO A 101 -8.96 -7.83 -4.57
N GLN A 102 -10.18 -7.35 -4.82
CA GLN A 102 -11.34 -7.56 -3.94
C GLN A 102 -12.03 -8.91 -4.19
N ALA A 103 -11.77 -9.54 -5.34
CA ALA A 103 -12.48 -10.73 -5.81
C ALA A 103 -12.24 -11.99 -4.94
N THR A 104 -11.28 -11.97 -4.03
CA THR A 104 -10.95 -13.04 -3.08
C THR A 104 -10.65 -12.50 -1.68
N ALA A 105 -11.27 -11.38 -1.28
CA ALA A 105 -11.16 -10.90 0.09
C ALA A 105 -11.86 -11.90 1.03
N PRO A 106 -11.17 -12.50 2.03
CA PRO A 106 -11.83 -13.29 3.05
C PRO A 106 -12.94 -12.48 3.73
N GLU A 107 -14.04 -13.09 4.17
CA GLU A 107 -15.11 -12.39 4.89
C GLU A 107 -14.60 -11.69 6.17
N SER A 108 -13.50 -12.17 6.74
CA SER A 108 -12.82 -11.57 7.89
C SER A 108 -11.83 -10.45 7.53
N ALA A 109 -11.72 -10.06 6.26
CA ALA A 109 -10.75 -9.06 5.83
C ALA A 109 -11.17 -7.64 6.27
N PRO A 110 -10.27 -6.85 6.87
CA PRO A 110 -10.56 -5.48 7.27
C PRO A 110 -10.97 -4.62 6.06
N SER A 111 -12.02 -3.81 6.22
CA SER A 111 -12.44 -2.93 5.13
C SER A 111 -11.43 -1.81 4.92
N TRP A 112 -10.92 -1.68 3.69
CA TRP A 112 -9.99 -0.61 3.31
C TRP A 112 -10.57 0.79 3.55
N ARG A 113 -11.88 0.95 3.35
CA ARG A 113 -12.57 2.23 3.60
C ARG A 113 -12.56 2.61 5.07
N ALA A 114 -12.81 1.67 5.99
CA ALA A 114 -12.73 1.96 7.42
C ALA A 114 -11.30 2.24 7.86
N LEU A 115 -10.31 1.52 7.32
CA LEU A 115 -8.90 1.71 7.63
C LEU A 115 -8.39 3.10 7.21
N PHE A 116 -8.61 3.51 5.96
CA PHE A 116 -8.19 4.83 5.51
C PHE A 116 -9.06 5.94 6.09
N GLY A 117 -10.37 5.70 6.25
CA GLY A 117 -11.28 6.63 6.89
C GLY A 117 -10.88 6.93 8.34
N SER A 118 -10.51 5.91 9.12
CA SER A 118 -10.07 6.10 10.51
C SER A 118 -8.73 6.84 10.58
N LEU A 119 -7.80 6.61 9.65
CA LEU A 119 -6.56 7.37 9.56
C LEU A 119 -6.78 8.85 9.25
N VAL A 120 -7.74 9.17 8.35
CA VAL A 120 -8.11 10.57 8.06
C VAL A 120 -8.71 11.24 9.30
N VAL A 121 -9.64 10.56 9.98
CA VAL A 121 -10.23 11.06 11.22
C VAL A 121 -9.16 11.25 12.29
N PHE A 122 -8.25 10.29 12.45
CA PHE A 122 -7.12 10.38 13.38
C PHE A 122 -6.22 11.57 13.08
N LEU A 123 -5.78 11.74 11.84
CA LEU A 123 -4.92 12.85 11.43
C LEU A 123 -5.60 14.20 11.72
N SER A 124 -6.89 14.30 11.41
CA SER A 124 -7.69 15.51 11.62
C SER A 124 -7.84 15.82 13.11
N ALA A 125 -8.12 14.81 13.93
CA ALA A 125 -8.23 14.93 15.37
C ALA A 125 -6.88 15.29 16.02
N ALA A 126 -5.79 14.64 15.61
CA ALA A 126 -4.44 14.93 16.11
C ALA A 126 -3.97 16.33 15.71
N ALA A 127 -4.21 16.75 14.47
CA ALA A 127 -3.90 18.10 14.01
C ALA A 127 -4.70 19.17 14.77
N GLY A 128 -5.98 18.90 15.06
CA GLY A 128 -6.84 19.76 15.87
C GLY A 128 -6.37 19.85 17.33
N ALA A 129 -6.03 18.71 17.94
CA ALA A 129 -5.58 18.63 19.33
C ALA A 129 -4.30 19.44 19.59
N VAL A 130 -3.36 19.40 18.65
CA VAL A 130 -2.08 20.11 18.77
C VAL A 130 -2.18 21.55 18.23
N GLY A 131 -3.26 21.92 17.52
CA GLY A 131 -3.34 23.17 16.77
C GLY A 131 -3.21 24.45 17.60
N ARG A 132 -3.76 24.49 18.82
CA ARG A 132 -3.55 25.66 19.71
C ARG A 132 -2.10 25.82 20.13
N VAL A 133 -1.42 24.73 20.46
CA VAL A 133 -0.01 24.74 20.88
C VAL A 133 0.88 25.06 19.69
N ALA A 134 0.60 24.48 18.53
CA ALA A 134 1.30 24.78 17.28
C ALA A 134 1.14 26.27 16.88
N GLY A 135 0.03 26.90 17.27
CA GLY A 135 -0.24 28.33 17.13
C GLY A 135 0.77 29.25 17.84
N GLN A 136 1.47 28.73 18.86
CA GLN A 136 2.39 29.50 19.70
C GLN A 136 3.83 29.51 19.17
N VAL A 137 4.15 28.63 18.22
CA VAL A 137 5.47 28.56 17.58
C VAL A 137 5.47 29.26 16.22
N GLY A 138 6.67 29.58 15.74
CA GLY A 138 6.88 30.19 14.42
C GLY A 138 6.32 29.33 13.27
N ALA A 139 6.03 29.97 12.14
CA ALA A 139 5.37 29.33 11.00
C ALA A 139 6.13 28.09 10.47
N LEU A 140 7.47 28.17 10.45
CA LEU A 140 8.33 27.06 10.04
C LEU A 140 8.18 25.84 10.96
N ASP A 141 8.33 26.03 12.27
CA ASP A 141 8.25 24.96 13.27
C ASP A 141 6.84 24.34 13.32
N ARG A 142 5.80 25.16 13.12
CA ARG A 142 4.43 24.70 12.96
C ARG A 142 4.26 23.80 11.74
N GLY A 143 4.77 24.22 10.59
CA GLY A 143 4.68 23.44 9.35
C GLY A 143 5.44 22.12 9.45
N ILE A 144 6.62 22.12 10.06
CA ILE A 144 7.42 20.93 10.35
C ILE A 144 6.65 19.94 11.23
N ALA A 145 5.98 20.43 12.29
CA ALA A 145 5.17 19.59 13.17
C ALA A 145 4.00 18.93 12.43
N TYR A 146 3.28 19.69 11.60
CA TYR A 146 2.18 19.14 10.80
C TYR A 146 2.65 18.19 9.70
N PHE A 147 3.80 18.47 9.09
CA PHE A 147 4.43 17.58 8.14
C PHE A 147 4.79 16.25 8.81
N ALA A 148 5.51 16.29 9.93
CA ALA A 148 5.89 15.13 10.72
C ALA A 148 4.67 14.28 11.09
N LEU A 149 3.59 14.92 11.58
CA LEU A 149 2.34 14.23 11.90
C LEU A 149 1.70 13.54 10.68
N SER A 150 1.72 14.23 9.53
CA SER A 150 1.16 13.70 8.28
C SER A 150 1.96 12.49 7.79
N ILE A 151 3.29 12.60 7.71
CA ILE A 151 4.13 11.47 7.26
C ILE A 151 4.14 10.34 8.28
N ALA A 152 4.05 10.60 9.58
CA ALA A 152 3.89 9.56 10.60
C ALA A 152 2.59 8.77 10.38
N THR A 153 1.49 9.46 10.05
CA THR A 153 0.22 8.82 9.73
C THR A 153 0.33 7.96 8.46
N ILE A 154 1.05 8.43 7.44
CA ILE A 154 1.33 7.63 6.22
C ILE A 154 2.19 6.40 6.57
N GLY A 155 3.22 6.57 7.40
CA GLY A 155 4.07 5.46 7.86
C GLY A 155 3.24 4.39 8.59
N LEU A 156 2.34 4.82 9.48
CA LEU A 156 1.38 3.92 10.13
C LEU A 156 0.45 3.24 9.13
N ALA A 157 -0.06 3.97 8.14
CA ALA A 157 -0.89 3.42 7.07
C ALA A 157 -0.17 2.30 6.32
N LEU A 158 1.11 2.48 5.99
CA LEU A 158 1.93 1.46 5.34
C LEU A 158 2.08 0.22 6.21
N LEU A 159 2.36 0.37 7.52
CA LEU A 159 2.43 -0.76 8.44
C LEU A 159 1.10 -1.53 8.52
N LEU A 160 -0.02 -0.80 8.62
CA LEU A 160 -1.36 -1.38 8.65
C LEU A 160 -1.69 -2.11 7.35
N VAL A 161 -1.33 -1.54 6.19
CA VAL A 161 -1.46 -2.22 4.89
C VAL A 161 -0.66 -3.53 4.90
N GLY A 162 0.59 -3.50 5.36
CA GLY A 162 1.43 -4.69 5.49
C GLY A 162 0.80 -5.79 6.37
N ALA A 163 0.15 -5.38 7.47
CA ALA A 163 -0.57 -6.27 8.38
C ALA A 163 -1.85 -6.83 7.74
N VAL A 164 -2.65 -5.98 7.09
CA VAL A 164 -3.88 -6.39 6.41
C VAL A 164 -3.58 -7.38 5.28
N LEU A 165 -2.49 -7.18 4.54
CA LEU A 165 -2.06 -8.09 3.47
C LEU A 165 -1.74 -9.52 3.97
N VAL A 166 -1.55 -9.73 5.28
CA VAL A 166 -1.47 -11.08 5.88
C VAL A 166 -2.81 -11.82 5.73
N ALA A 167 -3.93 -11.14 6.01
CA ALA A 167 -5.26 -11.71 5.86
C ALA A 167 -5.57 -12.07 4.39
N TYR A 168 -5.07 -11.26 3.44
CA TYR A 168 -5.17 -11.50 2.00
C TYR A 168 -4.18 -12.55 1.46
N ARG A 169 -3.48 -13.29 2.33
CA ARG A 169 -2.50 -14.33 1.97
C ARG A 169 -1.42 -13.86 0.97
N VAL A 170 -1.08 -12.57 1.00
CA VAL A 170 -0.05 -12.01 0.11
C VAL A 170 1.34 -12.51 0.55
N ARG A 171 2.23 -12.73 -0.44
CA ARG A 171 3.61 -13.19 -0.25
C ARG A 171 4.34 -12.33 0.79
N ARG A 172 5.17 -12.97 1.62
CA ARG A 172 5.95 -12.27 2.65
C ARG A 172 6.85 -11.18 2.05
N ARG A 173 7.44 -11.45 0.86
CA ARG A 173 8.31 -10.51 0.12
C ARG A 173 7.61 -9.17 -0.14
N ASP A 174 6.38 -9.22 -0.65
CA ASP A 174 5.57 -8.03 -0.95
C ASP A 174 5.20 -7.25 0.31
N ARG A 175 4.87 -7.96 1.40
CA ARG A 175 4.52 -7.35 2.70
C ARG A 175 5.70 -6.62 3.34
N LEU A 176 6.93 -7.13 3.16
CA LEU A 176 8.13 -6.53 3.74
C LEU A 176 8.37 -5.10 3.24
N VAL A 177 7.99 -4.80 2.00
CA VAL A 177 8.11 -3.44 1.45
C VAL A 177 7.14 -2.47 2.15
N PHE A 178 5.99 -2.93 2.61
CA PHE A 178 5.10 -2.09 3.42
C PHE A 178 5.64 -1.89 4.84
N TYR A 179 6.19 -2.93 5.45
CA TYR A 179 6.78 -2.83 6.79
C TYR A 179 8.04 -1.96 6.82
N ALA A 180 8.98 -2.19 5.91
CA ALA A 180 10.18 -1.38 5.79
C ALA A 180 9.81 0.08 5.50
N GLY A 181 8.87 0.29 4.56
CA GLY A 181 8.33 1.60 4.19
C GLY A 181 7.76 2.35 5.39
N GLY A 182 6.84 1.71 6.11
CA GLY A 182 6.23 2.31 7.28
C GLY A 182 7.23 2.60 8.40
N LEU A 183 8.14 1.68 8.67
CA LEU A 183 9.13 1.83 9.73
C LEU A 183 10.08 3.00 9.48
N TRP A 184 10.69 3.09 8.28
CA TRP A 184 11.64 4.16 8.01
C TRP A 184 10.94 5.53 7.97
N VAL A 185 9.71 5.60 7.44
CA VAL A 185 8.92 6.84 7.43
C VAL A 185 8.62 7.31 8.85
N LEU A 186 8.26 6.39 9.76
CA LEU A 186 8.04 6.72 11.18
C LEU A 186 9.31 7.20 11.86
N VAL A 187 10.44 6.51 11.65
CA VAL A 187 11.74 6.93 12.16
C VAL A 187 12.08 8.34 11.68
N TYR A 188 11.90 8.60 10.38
CA TYR A 188 12.15 9.92 9.80
C TYR A 188 11.25 10.99 10.44
N ALA A 189 9.96 10.71 10.59
CA ALA A 189 9.00 11.62 11.22
C ALA A 189 9.36 11.95 12.67
N SER A 190 9.81 10.95 13.43
CA SER A 190 10.28 11.14 14.82
C SER A 190 11.56 11.96 14.88
N VAL A 191 12.49 11.78 13.93
CA VAL A 191 13.79 12.46 13.90
C VAL A 191 13.68 13.91 13.43
N LEU A 192 12.75 14.20 12.52
CA LEU A 192 12.56 15.49 11.86
C LEU A 192 12.57 16.73 12.79
N PRO A 193 11.86 16.77 13.94
CA PRO A 193 11.85 17.96 14.80
C PRO A 193 13.16 18.23 15.54
N TYR A 194 14.04 17.23 15.68
CA TYR A 194 15.24 17.34 16.52
C TYR A 194 16.47 17.90 15.79
N PHE A 195 16.53 17.74 14.46
CA PHE A 195 17.72 18.12 13.68
C PHE A 195 17.51 19.43 12.94
N GLN A 196 18.36 20.42 13.21
CA GLN A 196 18.25 21.75 12.64
C GLN A 196 18.34 21.75 11.10
N ILE A 197 19.16 20.87 10.51
CA ILE A 197 19.29 20.76 9.06
C ILE A 197 18.00 20.22 8.41
N LEU A 198 17.29 19.29 9.07
CA LEU A 198 16.01 18.77 8.60
C LEU A 198 14.90 19.82 8.67
N ARG A 199 15.04 20.88 9.48
CA ARG A 199 14.08 21.99 9.45
C ARG A 199 14.03 22.71 8.11
N TRP A 200 15.17 22.78 7.42
CA TRP A 200 15.28 23.53 6.16
C TRP A 200 15.02 22.67 4.93
N VAL A 201 15.59 21.46 4.89
CA VAL A 201 15.53 20.58 3.71
C VAL A 201 14.75 19.30 3.95
N GLY A 202 14.21 19.09 5.15
CA GLY A 202 13.66 17.80 5.56
C GLY A 202 12.44 17.36 4.76
N VAL A 203 11.66 18.29 4.20
CA VAL A 203 10.49 17.92 3.39
C VAL A 203 10.94 17.45 2.01
N GLY A 204 11.85 18.20 1.36
CA GLY A 204 12.44 17.82 0.08
C GLY A 204 13.27 16.53 0.19
N LEU A 205 14.08 16.41 1.24
CA LEU A 205 14.89 15.23 1.53
C LEU A 205 14.00 13.99 1.72
N PHE A 206 12.87 14.12 2.43
CA PHE A 206 11.88 13.04 2.54
C PHE A 206 11.39 12.60 1.16
N GLY A 207 11.03 13.54 0.30
CA GLY A 207 10.57 13.25 -1.06
C GLY A 207 11.61 12.47 -1.87
N VAL A 208 12.87 12.89 -1.83
CA VAL A 208 13.98 12.21 -2.52
C VAL A 208 14.18 10.80 -1.94
N LEU A 209 14.25 10.67 -0.62
CA LEU A 209 14.41 9.37 0.04
C LEU A 209 13.24 8.44 -0.26
N PHE A 210 12.01 8.96 -0.30
CA PHE A 210 10.83 8.17 -0.62
C PHE A 210 10.84 7.71 -2.09
N ALA A 211 11.26 8.58 -3.02
CA ALA A 211 11.40 8.20 -4.42
C ALA A 211 12.48 7.12 -4.61
N LEU A 212 13.63 7.24 -3.95
CA LEU A 212 14.68 6.22 -3.94
C LEU A 212 14.17 4.91 -3.34
N TYR A 213 13.44 4.99 -2.24
CA TYR A 213 12.80 3.84 -1.61
C TYR A 213 11.82 3.14 -2.56
N ALA A 214 11.00 3.91 -3.28
CA ALA A 214 10.05 3.38 -4.25
C ALA A 214 10.73 2.69 -5.44
N VAL A 215 11.86 3.22 -5.91
CA VAL A 215 12.68 2.57 -6.94
C VAL A 215 13.29 1.26 -6.40
N ALA A 216 13.85 1.29 -5.19
CA ALA A 216 14.38 0.09 -4.55
C ALA A 216 13.30 -0.99 -4.34
N ALA A 217 12.10 -0.58 -3.92
CA ALA A 217 10.92 -1.44 -3.82
C ALA A 217 10.52 -2.05 -5.17
N TYR A 218 10.54 -1.25 -6.25
CA TYR A 218 10.26 -1.73 -7.60
C TYR A 218 11.28 -2.81 -8.04
N VAL A 219 12.57 -2.54 -7.89
CA VAL A 219 13.64 -3.49 -8.24
C VAL A 219 13.57 -4.75 -7.38
N TYR A 220 13.23 -4.61 -6.09
CA TYR A 220 13.09 -5.76 -5.19
C TYR A 220 11.85 -6.62 -5.48
N LEU A 221 10.82 -6.08 -6.13
CA LEU A 221 9.58 -6.81 -6.44
C LEU A 221 9.50 -7.31 -7.88
N THR A 222 10.44 -6.91 -8.74
CA THR A 222 10.60 -7.38 -10.12
C THR A 222 11.65 -8.49 -10.17
#